data_AF-E2BT26-F1
#
_entry.id   AF-E2BT26-F1
#
_cell.length_a   1.000
_cell.length_b   1.000
_cell.length_c   1.000
_cell.angle_alpha   90.00
_cell.angle_beta   90.00
_cell.angle_gamma   90.00
#
_symmetry.space_group_name_H-M   'P 1'
#
loop_
_entity.id
_entity.type
_entity.pdbx_description
1 polymer ?
#
loop_
_entity_poly.entity_id
_entity_poly.type
_entity_poly.pdbx_seq_one_letter_code
_entity_poly.pdbx_strand_id
1 'polypeptide(L)' 'MFNTYQPWVIKTYGDLAKTKTITIKKYARILRTLRGEEANSAENSKFRFWVKSKGFHIGQPEGYDAKPADRIIGRHAVTN' A
#
# COMPACT_ATOMS: atom_id res chain seq x y z
N MET A 1 -11.89 5.77 -25.26
CA MET A 1 -11.42 6.41 -23.99
C MET A 1 -10.88 5.38 -23.01
N PHE A 2 -11.65 4.33 -22.67
CA PHE A 2 -11.20 3.29 -21.72
C PHE A 2 -9.95 2.52 -22.20
N ASN A 3 -9.92 2.13 -23.49
CA ASN A 3 -8.83 1.37 -24.12
C ASN A 3 -7.47 2.09 -24.16
N THR A 4 -7.44 3.41 -23.94
CA THR A 4 -6.20 4.20 -23.86
C THR A 4 -5.92 4.67 -22.44
N TYR A 5 -6.96 5.03 -21.69
CA TYR A 5 -6.83 5.53 -20.32
C TYR A 5 -6.42 4.43 -19.34
N GLN A 6 -7.07 3.25 -19.37
CA GLN A 6 -6.77 2.17 -18.43
C GLN A 6 -5.30 1.68 -18.54
N PRO A 7 -4.74 1.41 -19.73
CA PRO A 7 -3.31 1.04 -19.84
C PRO A 7 -2.38 2.12 -19.31
N TRP A 8 -2.69 3.41 -19.55
CA TRP A 8 -1.90 4.52 -19.03
C TRP A 8 -1.96 4.61 -17.50
N VAL A 9 -3.14 4.38 -16.88
CA VAL A 9 -3.29 4.34 -15.43
C VAL A 9 -2.48 3.19 -14.83
N ILE A 10 -2.56 1.98 -15.40
CA ILE A 10 -1.79 0.82 -14.94
C ILE A 10 -0.29 1.10 -15.03
N LYS A 11 0.18 1.70 -16.13
CA LYS A 11 1.59 2.06 -16.30
C LYS A 11 2.06 3.11 -15.29
N THR A 12 1.21 4.06 -14.95
CA THR A 12 1.55 5.20 -14.07
C THR A 12 1.41 4.86 -12.58
N TYR A 13 0.43 4.04 -12.21
CA TYR A 13 0.01 3.81 -10.83
C TYR A 13 -0.09 2.34 -10.43
N GLY A 14 0.16 1.41 -11.35
CA GLY A 14 0.14 -0.03 -11.06
C GLY A 14 1.30 -0.49 -10.17
N ASP A 15 1.27 -1.76 -9.76
CA ASP A 15 2.22 -2.33 -8.79
C ASP A 15 3.69 -2.23 -9.19
N LEU A 16 3.98 -2.24 -10.50
CA LEU A 16 5.33 -2.13 -11.05
C LEU A 16 5.76 -0.69 -11.31
N ALA A 17 4.86 0.28 -11.15
CA ALA A 17 5.13 1.68 -11.41
C ALA A 17 5.93 2.31 -10.26
N LYS A 18 6.86 3.20 -10.62
CA LYS A 18 7.59 4.03 -9.64
C LYS A 18 6.71 5.21 -9.22
N THR A 19 5.77 4.95 -8.32
CA THR A 19 4.81 5.95 -7.84
C THR A 19 4.89 6.16 -6.33
N LYS A 20 4.42 7.34 -5.88
CA LYS A 20 4.24 7.66 -4.45
C LYS A 20 2.99 7.01 -3.85
N THR A 21 2.10 6.50 -4.68
CA THR A 21 0.87 5.83 -4.25
C THR A 21 1.19 4.44 -3.72
N ILE A 22 0.67 4.10 -2.54
CA ILE A 22 0.74 2.73 -2.03
C ILE A 22 -0.29 1.91 -2.80
N THR A 23 0.18 0.93 -3.57
CA THR A 23 -0.68 -0.01 -4.28
C THR A 23 -1.25 -1.06 -3.33
N ILE A 24 -2.28 -1.80 -3.78
CA ILE A 24 -2.95 -2.82 -2.95
C ILE A 24 -1.99 -3.94 -2.55
N LYS A 25 -1.11 -4.42 -3.44
CA LYS A 25 -0.11 -5.43 -3.08
C LYS A 25 0.92 -4.90 -2.08
N LYS A 26 1.34 -3.64 -2.24
CA LYS A 26 2.26 -2.99 -1.29
C LYS A 26 1.61 -2.81 0.08
N TYR A 27 0.33 -2.40 0.12
CA TYR A 27 -0.48 -2.33 1.33
C TYR A 27 -0.57 -3.70 2.03
N ALA A 28 -0.90 -4.77 1.30
CA ALA A 28 -0.95 -6.12 1.86
C ALA A 28 0.40 -6.54 2.49
N ARG A 29 1.52 -6.23 1.83
CA ARG A 29 2.86 -6.52 2.36
C ARG A 29 3.21 -5.67 3.61
N ILE A 30 2.78 -4.41 3.65
CA ILE A 30 2.92 -3.56 4.85
C ILE A 30 2.18 -4.20 6.02
N LEU A 31 0.92 -4.64 5.83
CA LEU A 31 0.15 -5.31 6.87
C LEU A 31 0.85 -6.57 7.40
N ARG A 32 1.32 -7.45 6.51
CA ARG A 32 2.07 -8.65 6.91
C ARG A 32 3.33 -8.31 7.71
N THR A 33 4.04 -7.26 7.32
CA THR A 33 5.21 -6.77 8.05
C THR A 33 4.84 -6.31 9.46
N LEU A 34 3.77 -5.53 9.60
CA LEU A 34 3.29 -5.03 10.89
C LEU A 34 2.76 -6.14 11.80
N ARG A 35 2.25 -7.24 11.22
CA ARG A 35 1.83 -8.46 11.94
C ARG A 35 2.98 -9.40 12.30
N GLY A 36 4.21 -9.11 11.85
CA GLY A 36 5.37 -9.98 12.08
C GLY A 36 5.40 -11.22 11.19
N GLU A 37 4.60 -11.27 10.12
CA GLU A 37 4.49 -12.42 9.21
C GLU A 37 5.62 -12.45 8.16
N GLU A 38 6.36 -11.34 7.98
CA GLU A 38 7.50 -11.29 7.04
C GLU A 38 8.80 -11.75 7.73
N ALA A 39 9.45 -12.76 7.13
CA ALA A 39 10.69 -13.33 7.63
C ALA A 39 11.77 -12.27 7.88
N ASN A 40 12.52 -12.45 8.98
CA ASN A 40 13.68 -11.62 9.28
C ASN A 40 14.87 -12.08 8.44
N SER A 41 15.07 -11.44 7.29
CA SER A 41 16.16 -11.73 6.35
C SER A 41 16.76 -10.45 5.80
N ALA A 42 18.02 -10.52 5.38
CA ALA A 42 18.73 -9.39 4.75
C ALA A 42 17.96 -8.83 3.54
N GLU A 43 17.31 -9.70 2.76
CA GLU A 43 16.49 -9.35 1.59
C GLU A 43 15.32 -8.43 1.95
N ASN A 44 14.73 -8.62 3.14
CA ASN A 44 13.57 -7.85 3.61
C ASN A 44 13.95 -6.65 4.50
N SER A 45 15.19 -6.54 4.96
CA SER A 45 15.61 -5.53 5.95
C SER A 45 15.35 -4.10 5.51
N LYS A 46 15.59 -3.75 4.24
CA LYS A 46 15.30 -2.40 3.70
C LYS A 46 13.81 -2.07 3.75
N PHE A 47 12.98 -3.04 3.38
CA PHE A 47 11.53 -2.86 3.39
C PHE A 47 11.00 -2.71 4.81
N ARG A 48 11.42 -3.58 5.74
CA ARG A 48 11.07 -3.52 7.16
C ARG A 48 11.50 -2.20 7.81
N PHE A 49 12.73 -1.76 7.53
CA PHE A 49 13.24 -0.47 7.99
C PHE A 49 12.35 0.67 7.49
N TRP A 50 12.05 0.70 6.19
CA TRP A 50 11.19 1.73 5.61
C TRP A 50 9.79 1.74 6.23
N VAL A 51 9.16 0.57 6.43
CA VAL A 51 7.84 0.46 7.09
C VAL A 51 7.87 1.09 8.48
N LYS A 52 8.89 0.75 9.28
CA LYS A 52 9.05 1.30 10.63
C LYS A 52 9.31 2.81 10.60
N SER A 53 10.19 3.29 9.73
CA SER A 53 10.52 4.72 9.61
C SER A 53 9.34 5.58 9.13
N LYS A 54 8.39 5.01 8.40
CA LYS A 54 7.17 5.72 7.98
C LYS A 54 6.09 5.78 9.05
N GLY A 55 6.21 5.01 10.12
CA GLY A 55 5.25 5.02 11.22
C GLY A 55 3.89 4.41 10.86
N PHE A 56 3.85 3.45 9.93
CA PHE A 56 2.59 2.74 9.65
C PHE A 56 2.13 1.98 10.89
N HIS A 57 0.83 2.00 11.15
CA HIS A 57 0.18 1.25 12.23
C HIS A 57 -1.07 0.55 11.70
N ILE A 58 -1.52 -0.48 12.43
CA ILE A 58 -2.78 -1.18 12.15
C ILE A 58 -3.86 -0.54 13.01
N GLY A 59 -5.02 -0.24 12.41
CA GLY A 59 -6.13 0.41 13.11
C GLY A 59 -5.93 1.91 13.28
N GLN A 60 -6.91 2.55 13.94
CA GLN A 60 -6.84 3.97 14.27
C GLN A 60 -6.07 4.16 15.57
N PRO A 61 -5.12 5.11 15.64
CA PRO A 61 -4.41 5.42 16.87
C PRO A 61 -5.36 6.08 17.87
N GLU A 62 -4.98 6.03 19.14
CA GLU A 62 -5.76 6.66 20.21
C GLU A 62 -5.90 8.17 19.96
N GLY A 63 -7.13 8.69 20.09
CA GLY A 63 -7.44 10.09 19.82
C GLY A 63 -7.48 10.50 18.34
N TYR A 64 -7.44 9.55 17.41
CA TYR A 64 -7.57 9.86 15.98
C TYR A 64 -9.00 10.24 15.60
N ASP A 65 -9.17 11.43 15.03
CA ASP A 65 -10.43 11.87 14.45
C ASP A 65 -10.57 11.39 12.99
N ALA A 66 -11.63 10.65 12.71
CA ALA A 66 -11.84 9.98 11.43
C ALA A 66 -12.18 11.00 10.33
N LYS A 67 -11.40 10.98 9.24
CA LYS A 67 -11.60 11.86 8.10
C LYS A 67 -12.57 11.23 7.11
N PRO A 68 -13.30 12.02 6.29
CA PRO A 68 -14.20 11.48 5.27
C PRO A 68 -13.53 10.46 4.34
N ALA A 69 -12.23 10.62 4.04
CA ALA A 69 -11.46 9.71 3.21
C ALA A 69 -11.29 8.30 3.81
N ASP A 70 -11.35 8.16 5.14
CA ASP A 70 -11.18 6.87 5.83
C ASP A 70 -12.34 5.91 5.56
N ARG A 71 -13.47 6.44 5.08
CA ARG A 71 -14.65 5.67 4.66
C ARG A 71 -14.60 5.19 3.21
N ILE A 72 -13.57 5.58 2.44
CA ILE A 72 -13.43 5.17 1.04
C ILE A 72 -12.92 3.72 1.01
N ILE A 73 -13.83 2.78 0.72
CA ILE A 73 -13.47 1.38 0.53
C ILE A 73 -13.05 1.16 -0.92
N GLY A 74 -11.76 0.93 -1.16
CA GLY A 74 -11.25 0.52 -2.46
C GLY A 74 -11.71 -0.89 -2.83
N ARG A 75 -12.84 -1.02 -3.53
CA ARG A 75 -13.41 -2.32 -3.96
C ARG A 75 -12.79 -2.89 -5.24
N HIS A 76 -12.06 -2.08 -6.01
CA HIS A 76 -11.54 -2.48 -7.31
C HIS A 76 -10.02 -2.32 -7.35
N ALA A 77 -9.30 -3.44 -7.18
CA ALA A 77 -7.96 -3.54 -7.74
C ALA A 77 -8.12 -3.69 -9.26
N VAL A 78 -7.46 -2.85 -10.05
CA VAL A 78 -7.37 -3.09 -11.50
C VAL A 78 -6.52 -4.34 -11.69
N THR A 79 -7.15 -5.48 -11.96
CA THR A 79 -6.46 -6.71 -12.35
C THR A 79 -5.99 -6.55 -13.79
N ASN A 80 -4.71 -6.82 -14.04
CA ASN A 80 -4.16 -6.93 -15.40
C ASN A 80 -4.78 -8.11 -16.14
#